data_AF-A0A817KFJ1-F1
#
_entry.id   AF-A0A817KFJ1-F1
#
_cell.length_a   1.000
_cell.length_b   1.000
_cell.length_c   1.000
_cell.angle_alpha   90.00
_cell.angle_beta   90.00
_cell.angle_gamma   90.00
#
_symmetry.space_group_name_H-M   'P 1'
#
loop_
_entity.id
_entity.type
_entity.pdbx_description
1 polymer ?
#
loop_
_entity_poly.entity_id
_entity_poly.type
_entity_poly.pdbx_seq_one_letter_code
_entity_poly.pdbx_strand_id
1 'polypeptide(L)'
;MVQDGRCIGVFIMLTAKKLLWVLKEHEQSWDGAYFRGIILQQHVSPFLLDPINVLDTNKVVFLHDKAPCMKANATQRLVEDEG
;
A
#
# COMPACT_ATOMS: atom_id res chain seq x y z
N MET A 1 17.66 9.26 -21.36
CA MET A 1 16.66 8.19 -21.50
C MET A 1 15.31 8.86 -21.67
N VAL A 2 14.60 8.59 -22.76
CA VAL A 2 13.25 9.11 -22.98
C VAL A 2 12.34 8.49 -21.92
N GLN A 3 11.86 9.28 -20.95
CA GLN A 3 10.76 8.87 -20.08
C GLN A 3 9.50 8.93 -20.94
N ASP A 4 9.07 7.79 -21.47
CA ASP A 4 7.74 7.70 -22.07
C ASP A 4 6.74 7.95 -20.92
N GLY A 5 6.13 9.14 -20.90
CA GLY A 5 5.25 9.62 -19.83
C GLY A 5 3.99 8.77 -19.59
N ARG A 6 3.82 7.69 -20.35
CA ARG A 6 2.62 6.86 -20.38
C ARG A 6 2.69 5.63 -19.47
N CYS A 7 3.68 5.53 -18.59
CA CYS A 7 3.75 4.44 -17.62
C CYS A 7 2.81 4.71 -16.43
N ILE A 8 1.66 4.03 -16.40
CA ILE A 8 0.76 4.02 -15.25
C ILE A 8 1.30 3.03 -14.23
N GLY A 9 1.63 3.52 -13.04
CA GLY A 9 1.96 2.67 -11.91
C GLY A 9 0.70 2.21 -11.19
N VAL A 10 0.63 0.94 -10.80
CA VAL A 10 -0.49 0.41 -10.02
C VAL A 10 0.05 -0.26 -8.76
N PHE A 11 -0.49 0.12 -7.61
CA PHE A 11 -0.35 -0.65 -6.38
C PHE A 11 -1.58 -1.56 -6.24
N ILE A 12 -1.36 -2.83 -5.90
CA ILE A 12 -2.41 -3.80 -5.69
C ILE A 12 -2.16 -4.51 -4.37
N MET A 13 -3.21 -4.62 -3.55
CA MET A 13 -3.23 -5.41 -2.33
C MET A 13 -4.47 -6.28 -2.29
N LEU A 14 -4.30 -7.49 -1.78
CA LEU A 14 -5.35 -8.51 -1.69
C LEU A 14 -5.52 -8.92 -0.24
N THR A 15 -6.77 -9.09 0.18
CA THR A 15 -7.13 -9.82 1.40
C THR A 15 -7.91 -11.07 1.01
N ALA A 16 -8.26 -11.90 2.00
CA ALA A 16 -9.15 -13.03 1.77
C ALA A 16 -10.58 -12.61 1.35
N LYS A 17 -10.99 -11.35 1.55
CA LYS A 17 -12.34 -10.86 1.23
C LYS A 17 -12.37 -9.91 0.04
N LYS A 18 -11.39 -9.01 -0.12
CA LYS A 18 -11.44 -7.93 -1.11
C LYS A 18 -10.07 -7.56 -1.66
N LEU A 19 -10.11 -6.86 -2.79
CA LEU A 19 -8.97 -6.26 -3.49
C LEU A 19 -8.99 -4.74 -3.28
N LEU A 20 -7.82 -4.17 -2.96
CA LEU A 20 -7.54 -2.74 -3.00
C LEU A 20 -6.56 -2.47 -4.16
N TRP A 21 -6.81 -1.42 -4.93
CA TRP A 21 -5.86 -0.92 -5.92
C TRP A 21 -5.77 0.60 -5.90
N VAL A 22 -4.57 1.12 -6.17
CA VAL A 22 -4.31 2.56 -6.27
C VAL A 22 -3.55 2.82 -7.57
N LEU A 23 -4.06 3.75 -8.38
CA LEU A 23 -3.42 4.19 -9.60
C LEU A 23 -2.54 5.40 -9.30
N LYS A 24 -1.32 5.37 -9.81
CA LYS A 24 -0.40 6.50 -9.75
C LYS A 24 -0.60 7.40 -10.96
N GLU A 25 -0.77 8.70 -10.70
CA GLU A 25 -0.91 9.70 -11.75
C GLU A 25 0.44 10.13 -12.35
N HIS A 26 0.38 10.80 -13.51
CA HIS A 26 1.51 11.04 -14.42
C HIS A 26 2.67 11.84 -13.77
N GLU A 27 2.46 12.55 -12.68
CA GLU A 27 3.49 13.42 -12.06
C GLU A 27 3.98 12.95 -10.69
N GLN A 28 3.39 11.89 -10.16
CA GLN A 28 3.78 11.37 -8.86
C GLN A 28 5.11 10.60 -8.96
N SER A 29 5.85 10.46 -7.87
CA SER A 29 7.04 9.60 -7.80
C SER A 29 6.74 8.42 -6.87
N TRP A 30 7.12 7.20 -7.26
CA TRP A 30 7.04 6.01 -6.40
C TRP A 30 8.21 5.98 -5.40
N ASP A 31 8.40 7.05 -4.65
CA ASP A 31 9.39 7.09 -3.59
C ASP A 31 8.83 6.55 -2.27
N GLY A 32 9.71 6.40 -1.27
CA GLY A 32 9.31 5.90 0.03
C GLY A 32 8.37 6.85 0.80
N ALA A 33 8.34 8.15 0.48
CA ALA A 33 7.45 9.11 1.12
C ALA A 33 6.03 8.99 0.54
N TYR A 34 5.90 8.93 -0.77
CA TYR A 34 4.63 8.64 -1.45
C TYR A 34 4.06 7.30 -0.99
N PHE A 35 4.88 6.26 -0.92
CA PHE A 35 4.42 4.95 -0.48
C PHE A 35 3.86 4.99 0.96
N ARG A 36 4.56 5.63 1.90
CA ARG A 36 4.07 5.71 3.29
C ARG A 36 2.86 6.62 3.46
N GLY A 37 2.93 7.84 2.91
CA GLY A 37 1.91 8.85 3.14
C GLY A 37 0.64 8.62 2.34
N ILE A 38 0.76 8.18 1.08
CA ILE A 38 -0.39 7.99 0.19
C ILE A 38 -0.85 6.53 0.25
N ILE A 39 0.01 5.57 -0.10
CA ILE A 39 -0.44 4.18 -0.16
C ILE A 39 -0.79 3.63 1.21
N LEU A 40 0.12 3.72 2.18
CA LEU A 40 -0.10 3.09 3.47
C LEU A 40 -1.16 3.83 4.29
N GLN A 41 -0.92 5.10 4.60
CA GLN A 41 -1.78 5.85 5.52
C GLN A 41 -3.15 6.18 4.93
N GLN A 42 -3.24 6.57 3.64
CA GLN A 42 -4.53 7.00 3.08
C GLN A 42 -5.35 5.86 2.47
N HIS A 43 -4.71 4.76 2.05
CA HIS A 43 -5.42 3.66 1.38
C HIS A 43 -5.37 2.34 2.15
N VAL A 44 -4.18 1.84 2.52
CA VAL A 44 -4.04 0.49 3.11
C VAL A 44 -4.57 0.44 4.54
N SER A 45 -4.15 1.33 5.44
CA SER A 45 -4.59 1.32 6.84
C SER A 45 -6.12 1.40 6.97
N PRO A 46 -6.82 2.38 6.37
CA PRO A 46 -8.27 2.46 6.45
C PRO A 46 -8.97 1.23 5.86
N PHE A 47 -8.41 0.67 4.79
CA PHE A 47 -8.94 -0.54 4.16
C PHE A 47 -8.84 -1.77 5.07
N LEU A 48 -7.73 -1.92 5.80
CA LEU A 48 -7.50 -3.06 6.70
C LEU A 48 -8.24 -2.93 8.04
N LEU A 49 -8.51 -1.70 8.50
CA LEU A 49 -9.28 -1.45 9.72
C LEU A 49 -10.80 -1.63 9.53
N ASP A 50 -11.28 -1.78 8.30
CA ASP A 50 -12.68 -2.07 8.01
C ASP A 50 -12.96 -3.60 8.03
N PRO A 51 -13.78 -4.10 8.98
CA PRO A 51 -14.06 -5.53 9.13
C PRO A 51 -14.80 -6.15 7.94
N ILE A 52 -15.37 -5.35 7.03
CA ILE A 52 -15.96 -5.84 5.78
C ILE A 52 -14.85 -6.32 4.82
N ASN A 53 -13.65 -5.75 4.91
CA ASN A 53 -12.57 -5.98 3.95
C ASN A 53 -11.56 -7.04 4.40
N VAL A 54 -11.52 -7.39 5.69
CA VAL A 54 -10.57 -8.38 6.27
C VAL A 54 -11.26 -9.42 7.14
N LEU A 55 -10.59 -10.54 7.42
CA LEU A 55 -11.12 -11.57 8.34
C LEU A 55 -11.04 -11.14 9.81
N ASP A 56 -9.96 -10.46 10.19
CA ASP A 56 -9.67 -9.98 11.55
C ASP A 56 -8.88 -8.66 11.42
N THR A 57 -9.40 -7.57 11.97
CA THR A 57 -8.77 -6.23 11.90
C THR A 57 -7.55 -6.12 12.81
N ASN A 58 -7.42 -7.01 13.81
CA ASN A 58 -6.32 -7.00 14.78
C ASN A 58 -5.15 -7.89 14.36
N LYS A 59 -5.27 -8.59 13.22
CA LYS A 59 -4.24 -9.50 12.71
C LYS A 59 -3.96 -9.22 11.24
N VAL A 60 -2.83 -8.56 11.00
CA VAL A 60 -2.35 -8.28 9.65
C VAL A 60 -0.99 -8.93 9.45
N VAL A 61 -0.90 -9.79 8.43
CA VAL A 61 0.36 -10.33 7.92
C VAL A 61 0.61 -9.71 6.55
N PHE A 62 1.60 -8.81 6.47
CA PHE A 62 1.90 -8.10 5.23
C PHE A 62 2.94 -8.87 4.40
N LEU A 63 2.52 -9.42 3.27
CA LEU A 63 3.40 -10.05 2.29
C LEU A 63 3.61 -9.12 1.11
N HIS A 64 4.87 -8.81 0.79
CA HIS A 64 5.20 -7.92 -0.31
C HIS A 64 6.54 -8.30 -0.97
N ASP A 65 6.82 -7.69 -2.12
CA ASP A 65 8.05 -7.89 -2.87
C ASP A 65 9.26 -7.16 -2.24
N LYS A 66 10.45 -7.29 -2.83
CA LYS A 66 11.66 -6.60 -2.33
C LYS A 66 11.86 -5.21 -2.93
N ALA A 67 10.79 -4.53 -3.38
CA ALA A 67 10.94 -3.21 -3.98
C ALA A 67 11.55 -2.21 -2.97
N PRO A 68 12.44 -1.28 -3.40
CA PRO A 68 13.13 -0.36 -2.49
C PRO A 68 12.23 0.54 -1.64
N CYS A 69 11.02 0.85 -2.14
CA CYS A 69 10.00 1.60 -1.41
C CYS A 69 9.33 0.77 -0.31
N MET A 70 9.34 -0.56 -0.43
CA MET A 70 8.72 -1.52 0.48
C MET A 70 9.70 -1.95 1.57
N LYS A 71 9.92 -1.11 2.58
CA LYS A 71 10.64 -1.54 3.80
C LYS A 71 9.66 -2.24 4.74
N ALA A 72 9.58 -3.58 4.64
CA ALA A 72 8.70 -4.46 5.42
C ALA A 72 8.43 -4.01 6.86
N ASN A 73 9.49 -3.77 7.62
CA ASN A 73 9.39 -3.43 9.04
C ASN A 73 8.77 -2.05 9.30
N ALA A 74 8.93 -1.09 8.37
CA ALA A 74 8.30 0.22 8.51
C ALA A 74 6.81 0.16 8.19
N THR A 75 6.42 -0.68 7.23
CA THR A 75 5.03 -0.90 6.84
C THR A 75 4.26 -1.69 7.89
N GLN A 76 4.84 -2.78 8.41
CA GLN A 76 4.23 -3.58 9.47
C GLN A 76 3.99 -2.74 10.74
N ARG A 77 4.98 -1.93 11.16
CA ARG A 77 4.84 -1.05 12.33
C ARG A 77 3.76 0.03 12.16
N LEU A 78 3.64 0.61 10.98
CA LEU A 78 2.59 1.61 10.70
C LEU A 78 1.19 1.03 10.86
N VAL A 79 1.00 -0.25 10.51
CA VAL A 79 -0.29 -0.94 10.66
C VAL A 79 -0.52 -1.36 12.12
N GLU A 80 0.53 -1.73 12.85
CA GLU A 80 0.45 -2.12 14.28
C GLU A 80 0.23 -0.91 15.21
N ASP A 81 0.74 0.28 14.88
CA ASP A 81 0.61 1.48 15.71
C ASP A 81 -0.77 2.18 15.56
N GLU A 82 -1.55 1.84 14.52
CA GLU A 82 -2.87 2.44 14.23
C GLU A 82 -4.08 1.56 14.62
N GLY A 83 -3.85 0.35 15.16
CA GLY A 83 -4.87 -0.60 15.64
C GLY A 83 -4.88 -0.78 17.16
#